data_AF-A0A2K9J760-F1
#
_entry.id   AF-A0A2K9J760-F1
#
_cell.length_a   1.000
_cell.length_b   1.000
_cell.length_c   1.000
_cell.angle_alpha   90.00
_cell.angle_beta   90.00
_cell.angle_gamma   90.00
#
_symmetry.space_group_name_H-M   'P 1'
#
loop_
_entity.id
_entity.type
_entity.pdbx_description
1 polymer ?
#
loop_
_entity_poly.entity_id
_entity_poly.type
_entity_poly.pdbx_seq_one_letter_code
_entity_poly.pdbx_strand_id
1 'polypeptide(L)'
;MSDGNKNNRDHFWIPDTEVEFVKHEPTARPKKLDIDHFQHGNQLSLQFNQIKDKHKKKKTPISDELMIFKVSLSEDEQIDSRGSHETMFNSNKLKINAILKSNEAIVSTSTKEFDNLNSKLQKYIKAKGESQDFFQHFKSFSTIENSDIQTEQLVKNKKLEKNVDVQITLLPKLDKNIYNKMVEYLLNSIEELNGVIGEDGIYSLSDNTPVIRVILPSSGIDKLTDQEIILKAEPSPFFDVSENNKGSLMDISTLPVTEEFDIDSLPLVCILDNGVNLPSNIDDCIADRWIADGITSYSAEHGTKVASRAIFGDDLDKQVKDQKLIPKTRVIDAIIHDGIEPLYEGTLIKRIKSAINDIKLATTTFCLSFNAKNSIGDLSVGNLAYEIDCLCREGVNFVIPTGNHSLWSVYDELEMILDDSSSRLSAPGESFYNGPINLDTK
;
A
#
# COMPACT_ATOMS: atom_id res chain seq x y z
N MET A 1 11.06 -41.37 -55.58
CA MET A 1 12.51 -41.63 -55.42
C MET A 1 12.91 -41.13 -54.05
N SER A 2 13.61 -42.00 -53.30
CA SER A 2 14.40 -41.78 -52.07
C SER A 2 13.70 -41.05 -50.90
N ASP A 3 13.28 -41.76 -49.85
CA ASP A 3 14.07 -42.35 -48.75
C ASP A 3 14.81 -41.36 -47.85
N GLY A 4 14.55 -41.50 -46.55
CA GLY A 4 15.29 -40.94 -45.41
C GLY A 4 14.37 -40.18 -44.45
N ASN A 5 14.05 -40.62 -43.24
CA ASN A 5 14.81 -41.49 -42.35
C ASN A 5 13.92 -42.10 -41.25
N LYS A 6 14.30 -43.29 -40.81
CA LYS A 6 13.63 -44.14 -39.82
C LYS A 6 13.87 -43.69 -38.38
N ASN A 7 12.91 -44.10 -37.54
CA ASN A 7 12.99 -44.39 -36.10
C ASN A 7 12.97 -43.20 -35.14
N ASN A 8 11.78 -42.90 -34.62
CA ASN A 8 11.62 -42.80 -33.18
C ASN A 8 10.32 -43.48 -32.73
N ARG A 9 10.42 -44.12 -31.57
CA ARG A 9 9.49 -45.10 -31.00
C ARG A 9 8.05 -44.57 -30.96
N ASP A 10 7.09 -45.43 -31.31
CA ASP A 10 5.66 -45.19 -31.08
C ASP A 10 5.42 -45.05 -29.57
N HIS A 11 5.46 -43.81 -29.08
CA HIS A 11 4.97 -43.48 -27.75
C HIS A 11 3.44 -43.51 -27.84
N PHE A 12 2.83 -44.48 -27.16
CA PHE A 12 1.39 -44.61 -26.82
C PHE A 12 0.55 -43.36 -27.14
N TRP A 13 0.20 -43.17 -28.40
CA TRP A 13 -0.79 -42.19 -28.81
C TRP A 13 -2.11 -42.94 -28.83
N ILE A 14 -2.90 -42.76 -27.76
CA ILE A 14 -4.27 -43.27 -27.72
C ILE A 14 -5.07 -42.41 -28.71
N PRO A 15 -5.65 -42.99 -29.77
CA PRO A 15 -6.47 -42.25 -30.71
C PRO A 15 -7.65 -41.58 -29.99
N ASP A 16 -8.06 -40.39 -30.40
CA ASP A 16 -9.19 -39.67 -29.78
C ASP A 16 -10.50 -40.48 -29.78
N THR A 17 -10.62 -41.48 -30.66
CA THR A 17 -11.75 -42.42 -30.70
C THR A 17 -11.76 -43.45 -29.55
N GLU A 18 -10.65 -43.61 -28.83
CA GLU A 18 -10.49 -44.51 -27.68
C GLU A 18 -10.50 -43.75 -26.33
N VAL A 19 -10.64 -42.41 -26.36
CA VAL A 19 -10.70 -41.54 -25.18
C VAL A 19 -12.15 -41.16 -24.91
N GLU A 20 -12.73 -41.72 -23.85
CA GLU A 20 -14.01 -41.27 -23.32
C GLU A 20 -13.75 -40.07 -22.39
N PHE A 21 -14.13 -38.86 -22.82
CA PHE A 21 -14.01 -37.66 -21.99
C PHE A 21 -15.06 -37.70 -20.88
N VAL A 22 -14.70 -38.30 -19.74
CA VAL A 22 -15.50 -38.23 -18.52
C VAL A 22 -15.39 -36.81 -17.97
N LYS A 23 -16.49 -36.05 -18.07
CA LYS A 23 -16.60 -34.71 -17.47
C LYS A 23 -16.46 -34.86 -15.95
N HIS A 24 -15.26 -34.63 -15.42
CA HIS A 24 -15.05 -34.55 -13.98
C HIS A 24 -15.51 -33.17 -13.51
N GLU A 25 -16.67 -33.11 -12.85
CA GLU A 25 -17.00 -31.96 -12.00
C GLU A 25 -16.42 -32.25 -10.61
N PRO A 26 -15.37 -31.54 -10.18
CA PRO A 26 -14.78 -31.77 -8.87
C PRO A 26 -15.82 -31.45 -7.80
N THR A 27 -16.37 -32.48 -7.15
CA THR A 27 -17.17 -32.27 -5.94
C THR A 27 -16.18 -32.12 -4.78
N ALA A 28 -15.77 -30.88 -4.48
CA ALA A 28 -15.03 -30.59 -3.26
C ALA A 28 -15.92 -30.95 -2.05
N ARG A 29 -15.59 -32.04 -1.36
CA ARG A 29 -16.19 -32.34 -0.06
C ARG A 29 -15.36 -31.61 1.01
N PRO A 30 -15.98 -30.81 1.89
CA PRO A 30 -15.25 -30.18 2.98
C PRO A 30 -14.54 -31.27 3.81
N LYS A 31 -13.24 -31.12 4.00
CA LYS A 31 -12.49 -31.98 4.91
C LYS A 31 -12.98 -31.69 6.33
N LYS A 32 -13.67 -32.64 6.97
CA LYS A 32 -14.00 -32.52 8.39
C LYS A 32 -12.70 -32.43 9.18
N LEU A 33 -12.56 -31.37 9.96
CA LEU A 33 -11.44 -31.21 10.87
C LEU A 33 -11.66 -32.09 12.10
N ASP A 34 -10.56 -32.64 12.64
CA ASP A 34 -10.60 -33.44 13.87
C ASP A 34 -10.64 -32.50 15.07
N ILE A 35 -11.84 -31.99 15.38
CA ILE A 35 -12.09 -31.03 16.47
C ILE A 35 -13.31 -31.44 17.30
N ASP A 36 -13.29 -31.10 18.59
CA ASP A 36 -14.52 -31.15 19.41
C ASP A 36 -15.43 -29.98 19.00
N HIS A 37 -16.33 -30.25 18.07
CA HIS A 37 -17.25 -29.25 17.53
C HIS A 37 -18.12 -28.57 18.60
N PHE A 38 -18.45 -29.27 19.70
CA PHE A 38 -19.25 -28.70 20.78
C PHE A 38 -18.44 -27.71 21.60
N GLN A 39 -17.23 -28.08 22.04
CA GLN A 39 -16.34 -27.17 22.76
C GLN A 39 -15.96 -25.97 21.89
N HIS A 40 -15.58 -26.24 20.64
CA HIS A 40 -15.22 -25.22 19.67
C HIS A 40 -16.37 -24.21 19.46
N GLY A 41 -17.59 -24.71 19.19
CA GLY A 41 -18.73 -23.83 18.97
C GLY A 41 -19.10 -22.98 20.19
N ASN A 42 -18.96 -23.52 21.41
CA ASN A 42 -19.17 -22.73 22.63
C ASN A 42 -18.14 -21.62 22.79
N GLN A 43 -16.86 -21.88 22.44
CA GLN A 43 -15.82 -20.85 22.44
C GLN A 43 -16.16 -19.72 21.45
N LEU A 44 -16.53 -20.05 20.21
CA LEU A 44 -16.95 -19.06 19.22
C LEU A 44 -18.19 -18.29 19.71
N SER A 45 -19.13 -18.95 20.40
CA SER A 45 -20.33 -18.30 20.91
C SER A 45 -20.02 -17.29 22.03
N LEU A 46 -19.04 -17.57 22.88
CA LEU A 46 -18.56 -16.60 23.89
C LEU A 46 -17.96 -15.36 23.22
N GLN A 47 -17.18 -15.55 22.16
CA GLN A 47 -16.57 -14.47 21.38
C GLN A 47 -17.62 -13.61 20.66
N PHE A 48 -18.67 -14.22 20.09
CA PHE A 48 -19.81 -13.49 19.52
C PHE A 48 -20.49 -12.58 20.55
N ASN A 49 -20.67 -13.06 21.78
CA ASN A 49 -21.25 -12.26 22.85
C ASN A 49 -20.33 -11.09 23.24
N GLN A 50 -19.01 -11.31 23.31
CA GLN A 50 -18.04 -10.24 23.57
C GLN A 50 -18.09 -9.13 22.50
N ILE A 51 -18.16 -9.51 21.22
CA ILE A 51 -18.32 -8.57 20.11
C ILE A 51 -19.62 -7.76 20.28
N LYS A 52 -20.74 -8.45 20.53
CA LYS A 52 -22.05 -7.81 20.72
C LYS A 52 -22.04 -6.84 21.92
N ASP A 53 -21.38 -7.21 23.00
CA ASP A 53 -21.28 -6.40 24.21
C ASP A 53 -20.41 -5.16 24.00
N LYS A 54 -19.26 -5.28 23.30
CA LYS A 54 -18.41 -4.12 22.96
C LYS A 54 -19.16 -3.16 22.05
N HIS A 55 -19.78 -3.69 20.99
CA HIS A 55 -20.52 -2.91 20.01
C HIS A 55 -21.68 -2.13 20.65
N LYS A 56 -22.40 -2.72 21.61
CA LYS A 56 -23.47 -2.04 22.35
C LYS A 56 -22.99 -0.96 23.31
N LYS A 57 -21.79 -1.11 23.90
CA LYS A 57 -21.25 -0.14 24.87
C LYS A 57 -20.88 1.18 24.22
N LYS A 58 -20.51 1.16 22.93
CA LYS A 58 -20.09 2.34 22.17
C LYS A 58 -21.05 2.61 21.03
N LYS A 59 -22.12 3.33 21.32
CA LYS A 59 -23.09 3.69 20.28
C LYS A 59 -22.49 4.76 19.36
N THR A 60 -22.28 4.37 18.11
CA THR A 60 -21.89 5.24 17.00
C THR A 60 -23.08 5.45 16.07
N PRO A 61 -23.02 6.40 15.10
CA PRO A 61 -24.09 6.59 14.12
C PRO A 61 -24.42 5.36 13.26
N ILE A 62 -23.54 4.36 13.21
CA ILE A 62 -23.69 3.18 12.37
C ILE A 62 -23.99 1.90 13.18
N SER A 63 -24.07 1.99 14.51
CA SER A 63 -24.20 0.81 15.39
C SER A 63 -25.49 0.01 15.16
N ASP A 64 -26.55 0.64 14.67
CA ASP A 64 -27.79 -0.08 14.38
C ASP A 64 -27.77 -0.74 12.97
N GLU A 65 -26.82 -0.36 12.12
CA GLU A 65 -26.74 -0.76 10.71
C GLU A 65 -25.66 -1.83 10.46
N LEU A 66 -24.49 -1.69 11.10
CA LEU A 66 -23.28 -2.41 10.76
C LEU A 66 -22.55 -2.95 11.99
N MET A 67 -22.12 -4.21 11.92
CA MET A 67 -21.22 -4.86 12.86
C MET A 67 -19.85 -5.04 12.19
N ILE A 68 -18.78 -4.63 12.86
CA ILE A 68 -17.40 -4.78 12.38
C ILE A 68 -16.62 -5.59 13.43
N PHE A 69 -15.89 -6.62 13.00
CA PHE A 69 -15.10 -7.47 13.89
C PHE A 69 -13.97 -8.17 13.16
N LYS A 70 -13.05 -8.74 13.93
CA LYS A 70 -11.89 -9.49 13.44
C LYS A 70 -12.19 -10.99 13.40
N VAL A 71 -11.73 -11.65 12.35
CA VAL A 71 -11.80 -13.11 12.16
C VAL A 71 -10.41 -13.67 11.97
N SER A 72 -10.16 -14.83 12.56
CA SER A 72 -8.95 -15.62 12.31
C SER A 72 -9.35 -17.03 11.89
N LEU A 73 -8.78 -17.52 10.80
CA LEU A 73 -8.89 -18.90 10.34
C LEU A 73 -7.79 -19.77 10.98
N SER A 74 -7.93 -21.08 10.82
CA SER A 74 -6.86 -22.02 11.21
C SER A 74 -5.56 -21.74 10.45
N GLU A 75 -4.40 -22.10 11.01
CA GLU A 75 -3.08 -21.71 10.47
C GLU A 75 -2.80 -22.24 9.05
N ASP A 76 -3.41 -23.37 8.69
CA ASP A 76 -3.30 -23.98 7.36
C ASP A 76 -4.26 -23.33 6.33
N GLU A 77 -5.09 -22.38 6.75
CA GLU A 77 -6.11 -21.76 5.91
C GLU A 77 -5.76 -20.31 5.55
N GLN A 78 -6.07 -19.93 4.32
CA GLN A 78 -5.83 -18.58 3.81
C GLN A 78 -7.15 -17.89 3.46
N ILE A 79 -7.24 -16.61 3.82
CA ILE A 79 -8.39 -15.74 3.54
C ILE A 79 -8.39 -15.24 2.07
N ASP A 80 -7.25 -15.34 1.38
CA ASP A 80 -7.04 -14.89 0.00
C ASP A 80 -8.17 -15.33 -0.97
N SER A 81 -8.58 -14.37 -1.81
CA SER A 81 -9.42 -14.45 -3.02
C SER A 81 -9.20 -15.63 -3.98
N ARG A 82 -8.09 -16.37 -3.87
CA ARG A 82 -7.74 -17.47 -4.78
C ARG A 82 -8.30 -18.84 -4.36
N GLY A 83 -9.34 -18.90 -3.51
CA GLY A 83 -9.86 -20.18 -3.02
C GLY A 83 -11.31 -20.21 -2.51
N SER A 84 -11.68 -21.36 -1.91
CA SER A 84 -13.02 -21.64 -1.36
C SER A 84 -13.45 -20.74 -0.21
N HIS A 85 -12.49 -20.08 0.47
CA HIS A 85 -12.77 -19.31 1.69
C HIS A 85 -13.41 -17.95 1.40
N GLU A 86 -13.08 -17.26 0.31
CA GLU A 86 -13.82 -16.06 -0.11
C GLU A 86 -15.32 -16.39 -0.32
N THR A 87 -15.58 -17.56 -0.90
CA THR A 87 -16.95 -18.07 -1.09
C THR A 87 -17.63 -18.32 0.26
N MET A 88 -16.90 -18.77 1.29
CA MET A 88 -17.42 -19.00 2.64
C MET A 88 -17.83 -17.68 3.33
N PHE A 89 -17.04 -16.61 3.19
CA PHE A 89 -17.40 -15.28 3.70
C PHE A 89 -18.62 -14.71 2.96
N ASN A 90 -18.59 -14.71 1.63
CA ASN A 90 -19.67 -14.19 0.78
C ASN A 90 -21.00 -14.95 0.98
N SER A 91 -20.95 -16.28 1.09
CA SER A 91 -22.14 -17.13 1.34
C SER A 91 -22.78 -16.85 2.71
N ASN A 92 -21.99 -16.35 3.66
CA ASN A 92 -22.45 -15.98 5.00
C ASN A 92 -22.64 -14.48 5.18
N LYS A 93 -22.65 -13.70 4.09
CA LYS A 93 -22.87 -12.24 4.11
C LYS A 93 -21.85 -11.51 4.99
N LEU A 94 -20.62 -12.02 5.03
CA LEU A 94 -19.48 -11.37 5.64
C LEU A 94 -18.66 -10.72 4.54
N LYS A 95 -18.54 -9.40 4.57
CA LYS A 95 -17.70 -8.65 3.64
C LYS A 95 -16.29 -8.56 4.22
N ILE A 96 -15.30 -9.04 3.49
CA ILE A 96 -13.89 -8.85 3.87
C ILE A 96 -13.50 -7.41 3.54
N ASN A 97 -13.16 -6.63 4.57
CA ASN A 97 -12.74 -5.26 4.40
C ASN A 97 -11.21 -5.18 4.24
N ALA A 98 -10.47 -5.70 5.21
CA ALA A 98 -9.02 -5.70 5.22
C ALA A 98 -8.46 -7.06 5.61
N ILE A 99 -7.39 -7.49 4.94
CA ILE A 99 -6.63 -8.69 5.29
C ILE A 99 -5.42 -8.23 6.09
N LEU A 100 -5.30 -8.70 7.34
CA LEU A 100 -4.21 -8.33 8.25
C LEU A 100 -3.02 -9.29 8.11
N LYS A 101 -3.32 -10.57 7.90
CA LYS A 101 -2.37 -11.67 7.65
C LYS A 101 -3.02 -12.68 6.71
N SER A 102 -2.24 -13.67 6.26
CA SER A 102 -2.76 -14.75 5.40
C SER A 102 -4.04 -15.39 5.93
N ASN A 103 -4.18 -15.55 7.25
CA ASN A 103 -5.32 -16.18 7.91
C ASN A 103 -6.13 -15.24 8.83
N GLU A 104 -5.89 -13.92 8.80
CA GLU A 104 -6.59 -12.95 9.67
C GLU A 104 -7.14 -11.78 8.87
N ALA A 105 -8.39 -11.39 9.15
CA ALA A 105 -9.05 -10.27 8.46
C ALA A 105 -10.01 -9.50 9.37
N ILE A 106 -10.31 -8.27 8.97
CA ILE A 106 -11.43 -7.49 9.48
C ILE A 106 -12.58 -7.63 8.50
N VAL A 107 -13.76 -7.97 9.04
CA VAL A 107 -14.98 -8.15 8.27
C VAL A 107 -16.09 -7.26 8.79
N SER A 108 -17.03 -6.96 7.90
CA SER A 108 -18.26 -6.24 8.22
C SER A 108 -19.49 -7.00 7.75
N THR A 109 -20.59 -6.84 8.49
CA THR A 109 -21.90 -7.39 8.15
C THR A 109 -23.00 -6.56 8.79
N SER A 110 -24.24 -6.69 8.33
CA SER A 110 -25.36 -5.99 8.98
C SER A 110 -25.67 -6.59 10.35
N THR A 111 -26.23 -5.79 11.26
CA THR A 111 -26.67 -6.26 12.59
C THR A 111 -27.61 -7.48 12.51
N LYS A 112 -28.53 -7.47 11.55
CA LYS A 112 -29.44 -8.59 11.26
C LYS A 112 -28.69 -9.85 10.82
N GLU A 113 -27.74 -9.73 9.89
CA GLU A 113 -26.99 -10.88 9.41
C GLU A 113 -26.01 -11.43 10.45
N PHE A 114 -25.50 -10.58 11.34
CA PHE A 114 -24.75 -11.02 12.52
C PHE A 114 -25.60 -11.91 13.45
N ASP A 115 -26.84 -11.51 13.74
CA ASP A 115 -27.76 -12.31 14.55
C ASP A 115 -28.17 -13.63 13.84
N ASN A 116 -28.30 -13.61 12.51
CA ASN A 116 -28.49 -14.82 11.71
C ASN A 116 -27.27 -15.76 11.80
N LEU A 117 -26.07 -15.21 11.72
CA LEU A 117 -24.82 -15.97 11.84
C LEU A 117 -24.69 -16.59 13.23
N ASN A 118 -25.03 -15.85 14.29
CA ASN A 118 -25.10 -16.40 15.64
C ASN A 118 -26.12 -17.53 15.74
N SER A 119 -27.29 -17.39 15.10
CA SER A 119 -28.30 -18.45 15.05
C SER A 119 -27.81 -19.70 14.32
N LYS A 120 -27.00 -19.55 13.26
CA LYS A 120 -26.32 -20.67 12.59
C LYS A 120 -25.29 -21.32 13.51
N LEU A 121 -24.52 -20.53 14.26
CA LEU A 121 -23.56 -21.04 15.25
C LEU A 121 -24.24 -21.88 16.34
N GLN A 122 -25.41 -21.45 16.83
CA GLN A 122 -26.19 -22.25 17.77
C GLN A 122 -26.64 -23.60 17.18
N LYS A 123 -26.91 -23.66 15.86
CA LYS A 123 -27.21 -24.92 15.17
C LYS A 123 -25.96 -25.80 15.04
N TYR A 124 -24.81 -25.21 14.72
CA TYR A 124 -23.52 -25.91 14.70
C TYR A 124 -23.20 -26.59 16.05
N ILE A 125 -23.39 -25.87 17.16
CA ILE A 125 -23.19 -26.41 18.53
C ILE A 125 -24.15 -27.57 18.79
N LYS A 126 -25.46 -27.38 18.56
CA LYS A 126 -26.49 -28.40 18.82
C LYS A 126 -26.29 -29.66 17.99
N ALA A 127 -25.89 -29.50 16.72
CA ALA A 127 -25.64 -30.60 15.80
C ALA A 127 -24.22 -31.16 15.89
N LYS A 128 -23.39 -30.71 16.84
CA LYS A 128 -21.98 -31.12 16.99
C LYS A 128 -21.20 -31.11 15.67
N GLY A 129 -21.39 -30.06 14.87
CA GLY A 129 -20.70 -29.89 13.58
C GLY A 129 -21.28 -30.66 12.39
N GLU A 130 -22.35 -31.46 12.56
CA GLU A 130 -23.01 -32.14 11.42
C GLU A 130 -23.76 -31.18 10.51
N SER A 131 -24.09 -29.98 11.00
CA SER A 131 -24.68 -28.90 10.22
C SER A 131 -23.90 -27.61 10.42
N GLN A 132 -23.85 -26.77 9.39
CA GLN A 132 -23.08 -25.52 9.42
C GLN A 132 -21.59 -25.77 9.74
N ASP A 133 -21.03 -26.84 9.16
CA ASP A 133 -19.65 -27.28 9.34
C ASP A 133 -18.62 -26.23 8.97
N PHE A 134 -18.97 -25.24 8.15
CA PHE A 134 -18.09 -24.11 7.82
C PHE A 134 -17.52 -23.40 9.05
N PHE A 135 -18.20 -23.41 10.20
CA PHE A 135 -17.66 -22.86 11.44
C PHE A 135 -16.37 -23.54 11.91
N GLN A 136 -16.10 -24.77 11.49
CA GLN A 136 -14.86 -25.50 11.82
C GLN A 136 -13.59 -24.79 11.33
N HIS A 137 -13.71 -23.98 10.27
CA HIS A 137 -12.60 -23.27 9.63
C HIS A 137 -12.20 -21.99 10.40
N PHE A 138 -13.13 -21.43 11.17
CA PHE A 138 -12.84 -20.27 12.02
C PHE A 138 -12.14 -20.71 13.31
N LYS A 139 -10.93 -20.21 13.55
CA LYS A 139 -10.21 -20.37 14.82
C LYS A 139 -10.78 -19.44 15.90
N SER A 140 -11.12 -18.21 15.53
CA SER A 140 -11.66 -17.23 16.47
C SER A 140 -12.36 -16.06 15.80
N PHE A 141 -13.31 -15.49 16.56
CA PHE A 141 -13.86 -14.15 16.36
C PHE A 141 -13.36 -13.25 17.49
N SER A 142 -13.07 -11.99 17.18
CA SER A 142 -12.64 -11.03 18.21
C SER A 142 -13.04 -9.60 17.87
N THR A 143 -13.07 -8.77 18.90
CA THR A 143 -13.19 -7.32 18.77
C THR A 143 -11.90 -6.72 18.21
N ILE A 144 -12.02 -5.53 17.61
CA ILE A 144 -10.86 -4.74 17.20
C ILE A 144 -10.41 -3.93 18.42
N GLU A 145 -9.16 -4.09 18.82
CA GLU A 145 -8.57 -3.38 19.97
C GLU A 145 -7.58 -2.30 19.52
N ASN A 146 -7.23 -1.37 20.41
CA ASN A 146 -6.25 -0.32 20.11
C ASN A 146 -4.90 -0.88 19.66
N SER A 147 -4.51 -2.06 20.15
CA SER A 147 -3.28 -2.75 19.72
C SER A 147 -3.34 -3.30 18.30
N ASP A 148 -4.54 -3.48 17.74
CA ASP A 148 -4.72 -3.86 16.33
C ASP A 148 -4.63 -2.64 15.40
N ILE A 149 -4.88 -1.44 15.94
CA ILE A 149 -5.01 -0.18 15.19
C ILE A 149 -3.75 0.67 15.26
N GLN A 150 -3.17 0.84 16.45
CA GLN A 150 -2.05 1.75 16.69
C GLN A 150 -0.72 1.07 16.36
N THR A 151 0.07 1.69 15.47
CA THR A 151 1.42 1.20 15.17
C THR A 151 2.36 1.32 16.37
N GLU A 152 3.41 0.50 16.40
CA GLU A 152 4.41 0.57 17.48
C GLU A 152 5.03 1.97 17.61
N GLN A 153 5.23 2.65 16.48
CA GLN A 153 5.78 4.00 16.45
C GLN A 153 4.82 5.01 17.09
N LEU A 154 3.52 4.90 16.83
CA LEU A 154 2.52 5.75 17.49
C LEU A 154 2.53 5.54 19.01
N VAL A 155 2.60 4.28 19.46
CA VAL A 155 2.65 3.93 20.88
C VAL A 155 3.90 4.51 21.55
N LYS A 156 5.04 4.56 20.84
CA LYS A 156 6.27 5.22 21.32
C LYS A 156 6.10 6.75 21.40
N ASN A 157 5.62 7.40 20.34
CA ASN A 157 5.45 8.86 20.28
C ASN A 157 4.49 9.37 21.37
N LYS A 158 3.40 8.66 21.63
CA LYS A 158 2.44 8.97 22.72
C LYS A 158 3.08 9.11 24.11
N LYS A 159 4.19 8.40 24.36
CA LYS A 159 4.90 8.44 25.64
C LYS A 159 5.88 9.61 25.73
N LEU A 160 6.33 10.12 24.59
CA LEU A 160 7.36 11.15 24.48
C LEU A 160 6.77 12.55 24.32
N GLU A 161 5.66 12.65 23.60
CA GLU A 161 5.07 13.92 23.19
C GLU A 161 3.75 14.18 23.92
N LYS A 162 3.43 15.46 24.12
CA LYS A 162 2.16 15.88 24.72
C LYS A 162 1.02 15.87 23.69
N ASN A 163 1.32 16.36 22.49
CA ASN A 163 0.44 16.34 21.33
C ASN A 163 1.18 15.60 20.22
N VAL A 164 0.49 14.70 19.52
CA VAL A 164 1.06 13.88 18.46
C VAL A 164 0.30 14.18 17.17
N ASP A 165 1.03 14.32 16.06
CA ASP A 165 0.48 14.38 14.71
C ASP A 165 0.23 12.95 14.21
N VAL A 166 -1.03 12.61 13.99
CA VAL A 166 -1.50 11.24 13.72
C VAL A 166 -2.31 11.21 12.43
N GLN A 167 -2.02 10.21 11.61
CA GLN A 167 -2.84 9.81 10.47
C GLN A 167 -3.73 8.62 10.87
N ILE A 168 -5.03 8.73 10.58
CA ILE A 168 -6.04 7.72 10.85
C ILE A 168 -6.66 7.28 9.54
N THR A 169 -6.46 6.01 9.18
CA THR A 169 -7.07 5.38 7.99
C THR A 169 -8.29 4.59 8.42
N LEU A 170 -9.44 4.88 7.80
CA LEU A 170 -10.68 4.16 8.06
C LEU A 170 -10.68 2.80 7.35
N LEU A 171 -11.58 1.91 7.78
CA LEU A 171 -11.73 0.58 7.21
C LEU A 171 -12.21 0.67 5.74
N PRO A 172 -11.52 0.03 4.78
CA PRO A 172 -11.85 0.13 3.36
C PRO A 172 -13.10 -0.65 2.99
N LYS A 173 -13.58 -0.46 1.76
CA LYS A 173 -14.74 -1.16 1.18
C LYS A 173 -16.02 -1.01 2.01
N LEU A 174 -16.27 0.15 2.62
CA LEU A 174 -17.58 0.47 3.19
C LEU A 174 -18.36 1.39 2.24
N ASP A 175 -19.67 1.48 2.45
CA ASP A 175 -20.51 2.33 1.62
C ASP A 175 -20.27 3.80 1.94
N LYS A 176 -20.33 4.68 0.92
CA LYS A 176 -20.08 6.12 1.07
C LYS A 176 -20.93 6.78 2.17
N ASN A 177 -22.17 6.33 2.34
CA ASN A 177 -23.05 6.83 3.42
C ASN A 177 -22.51 6.49 4.82
N ILE A 178 -21.94 5.30 5.00
CA ILE A 178 -21.29 4.89 6.26
C ILE A 178 -20.07 5.77 6.53
N TYR A 179 -19.25 6.02 5.50
CA TYR A 179 -18.11 6.93 5.62
C TYR A 179 -18.53 8.34 6.00
N ASN A 180 -19.52 8.93 5.33
CA ASN A 180 -19.97 10.28 5.65
C ASN A 180 -20.40 10.42 7.11
N LYS A 181 -21.25 9.50 7.61
CA LYS A 181 -21.71 9.49 9.00
C LYS A 181 -20.56 9.38 9.99
N MET A 182 -19.59 8.50 9.70
CA MET A 182 -18.49 8.23 10.62
C MET A 182 -17.40 9.29 10.57
N VAL A 183 -17.10 9.87 9.41
CA VAL A 183 -16.19 11.02 9.31
C VAL A 183 -16.76 12.19 10.13
N GLU A 184 -18.04 12.55 9.96
CA GLU A 184 -18.68 13.60 10.76
C GLU A 184 -18.57 13.32 12.27
N TYR A 185 -18.87 12.09 12.70
CA TYR A 185 -18.75 11.69 14.09
C TYR A 185 -17.31 11.74 14.63
N LEU A 186 -16.32 11.31 13.85
CA LEU A 186 -14.91 11.36 14.23
C LEU A 186 -14.40 12.79 14.31
N LEU A 187 -14.83 13.69 13.42
CA LEU A 187 -14.48 15.11 13.49
C LEU A 187 -15.01 15.77 14.77
N ASN A 188 -16.26 15.50 15.13
CA ASN A 188 -16.82 15.96 16.41
C ASN A 188 -16.05 15.38 17.61
N SER A 189 -15.70 14.09 17.54
CA SER A 189 -14.90 13.43 18.60
C SER A 189 -13.50 14.05 18.72
N ILE A 190 -12.88 14.43 17.60
CA ILE A 190 -11.58 15.11 17.57
C ILE A 190 -11.67 16.46 18.29
N GLU A 191 -12.72 17.25 18.00
CA GLU A 191 -12.95 18.54 18.65
C GLU A 191 -13.17 18.39 20.17
N GLU A 192 -14.00 17.43 20.59
CA GLU A 192 -14.23 17.11 22.02
C GLU A 192 -12.95 16.69 22.76
N LEU A 193 -12.00 16.09 22.04
CA LEU A 193 -10.70 15.68 22.57
C LEU A 193 -9.65 16.79 22.52
N ASN A 194 -10.02 18.02 22.16
CA ASN A 194 -9.13 19.17 21.92
C ASN A 194 -8.07 18.90 20.85
N GLY A 195 -8.44 18.13 19.82
CA GLY A 195 -7.63 17.93 18.62
C GLY A 195 -7.87 18.99 17.57
N VAL A 196 -6.94 19.07 16.62
CA VAL A 196 -7.00 19.99 15.48
C VAL A 196 -6.72 19.20 14.20
N ILE A 197 -7.51 19.45 13.15
CA ILE A 197 -7.29 18.85 11.84
C ILE A 197 -6.03 19.46 11.21
N GLY A 198 -5.14 18.61 10.70
CA GLY A 198 -3.93 19.06 10.00
C GLY A 198 -4.24 19.71 8.66
N GLU A 199 -3.25 20.37 8.06
CA GLU A 199 -3.34 20.84 6.68
C GLU A 199 -3.51 19.65 5.71
N ASP A 200 -4.38 19.81 4.70
CA ASP A 200 -4.89 18.73 3.84
C ASP A 200 -5.39 17.51 4.67
N GLY A 201 -5.86 17.77 5.89
CA GLY A 201 -6.02 16.73 6.89
C GLY A 201 -7.23 15.81 6.71
N ILE A 202 -7.93 15.89 5.58
CA ILE A 202 -8.90 14.89 5.17
C ILE A 202 -8.74 14.65 3.68
N TYR A 203 -8.46 13.41 3.30
CA TYR A 203 -8.45 12.98 1.90
C TYR A 203 -9.05 11.58 1.78
N SER A 204 -9.16 11.09 0.54
CA SER A 204 -9.64 9.74 0.28
C SER A 204 -8.71 9.01 -0.67
N LEU A 205 -8.52 7.73 -0.38
CA LEU A 205 -7.82 6.81 -1.25
C LEU A 205 -8.64 6.52 -2.52
N SER A 206 -8.03 5.85 -3.49
CA SER A 206 -8.63 5.50 -4.77
C SER A 206 -9.88 4.62 -4.65
N ASP A 207 -10.02 3.83 -3.58
CA ASP A 207 -11.26 3.09 -3.27
C ASP A 207 -12.29 3.88 -2.45
N ASN A 208 -12.07 5.19 -2.28
CA ASN A 208 -12.84 6.11 -1.44
C ASN A 208 -12.68 5.91 0.08
N THR A 209 -11.67 5.14 0.52
CA THR A 209 -11.37 5.01 1.95
C THR A 209 -10.91 6.36 2.51
N PRO A 210 -11.59 6.92 3.52
CA PRO A 210 -11.18 8.18 4.12
C PRO A 210 -9.91 8.04 4.96
N VAL A 211 -9.07 9.06 4.90
CA VAL A 211 -7.89 9.23 5.76
C VAL A 211 -7.97 10.60 6.41
N ILE A 212 -7.72 10.66 7.72
CA ILE A 212 -7.80 11.88 8.52
C ILE A 212 -6.45 12.12 9.21
N ARG A 213 -5.85 13.28 8.97
CA ARG A 213 -4.69 13.80 9.72
C ARG A 213 -5.17 14.71 10.84
N VAL A 214 -4.69 14.43 12.04
CA VAL A 214 -5.10 15.16 13.22
C VAL A 214 -3.95 15.29 14.21
N ILE A 215 -3.84 16.46 14.83
CA ILE A 215 -2.96 16.70 15.97
C ILE A 215 -3.80 16.55 17.23
N LEU A 216 -3.48 15.57 18.08
CA LEU A 216 -4.24 15.25 19.29
C LEU A 216 -3.35 15.19 20.53
N PRO A 217 -3.88 15.56 21.71
CA PRO A 217 -3.24 15.19 22.97
C PRO A 217 -3.06 13.67 23.08
N SER A 218 -1.93 13.21 23.61
CA SER A 218 -1.60 11.78 23.72
C SER A 218 -2.68 10.96 24.45
N SER A 219 -3.39 11.58 25.41
CA SER A 219 -4.50 10.99 26.16
C SER A 219 -5.81 10.86 25.36
N GLY A 220 -5.96 11.61 24.26
CA GLY A 220 -7.11 11.55 23.35
C GLY A 220 -7.00 10.43 22.32
N ILE A 221 -5.78 10.01 21.96
CA ILE A 221 -5.56 9.02 20.90
C ILE A 221 -6.19 7.67 21.23
N ASP A 222 -6.06 7.17 22.47
CA ASP A 222 -6.68 5.90 22.87
C ASP A 222 -8.21 5.93 22.84
N LYS A 223 -8.80 7.10 23.09
CA LYS A 223 -10.26 7.28 23.05
C LYS A 223 -10.76 7.32 21.61
N LEU A 224 -10.02 8.01 20.74
CA LEU A 224 -10.37 8.13 19.33
C LEU A 224 -10.15 6.82 18.57
N THR A 225 -9.06 6.11 18.84
CA THR A 225 -8.73 4.84 18.16
C THR A 225 -9.57 3.65 18.62
N ASP A 226 -10.25 3.74 19.76
CA ASP A 226 -11.18 2.70 20.23
C ASP A 226 -12.54 2.81 19.51
N GLN A 227 -12.50 2.83 18.18
CA GLN A 227 -13.65 2.86 17.27
C GLN A 227 -13.46 1.76 16.22
N GLU A 228 -14.46 0.90 16.05
CA GLU A 228 -14.37 -0.30 15.20
C GLU A 228 -14.15 0.00 13.71
N ILE A 229 -14.46 1.23 13.25
CA ILE A 229 -14.26 1.64 11.86
C ILE A 229 -12.82 2.03 11.54
N ILE A 230 -11.96 2.23 12.54
CA ILE A 230 -10.57 2.62 12.28
C ILE A 230 -9.78 1.36 11.96
N LEU A 231 -9.11 1.35 10.80
CA LEU A 231 -8.22 0.27 10.40
C LEU A 231 -6.83 0.46 11.01
N LYS A 232 -6.30 1.68 10.92
CA LYS A 232 -4.91 1.99 11.28
C LYS A 232 -4.80 3.42 11.81
N ALA A 233 -3.97 3.60 12.83
CA ALA A 233 -3.52 4.89 13.32
C ALA A 233 -1.99 4.87 13.46
N GLU A 234 -1.32 5.82 12.83
CA GLU A 234 0.14 5.94 12.80
C GLU A 234 0.58 7.40 12.91
N PRO A 235 1.83 7.70 13.31
CA PRO A 235 2.34 9.06 13.19
C PRO A 235 2.25 9.51 11.74
N SER A 236 1.83 10.74 11.50
CA SER A 236 1.64 11.24 10.14
C SER A 236 2.93 11.09 9.32
N PRO A 237 2.89 10.39 8.18
CA PRO A 237 4.07 10.19 7.35
C PRO A 237 4.40 11.45 6.55
N PHE A 238 5.69 11.80 6.56
CA PHE A 238 6.25 12.87 5.76
C PHE A 238 7.36 12.34 4.88
N PHE A 239 7.39 12.86 3.66
CA PHE A 239 8.30 12.46 2.60
C PHE A 239 9.24 13.62 2.33
N ASP A 240 10.51 13.30 2.18
CA ASP A 240 11.54 14.29 1.97
C ASP A 240 12.57 13.79 0.96
N VAL A 241 13.36 14.72 0.47
CA VAL A 241 14.48 14.49 -0.40
C VAL A 241 15.69 14.05 0.43
N SER A 242 16.23 12.86 0.18
CA SER A 242 17.49 12.47 0.82
C SER A 242 18.67 13.09 0.07
N GLU A 243 19.24 14.17 0.59
CA GLU A 243 20.44 14.79 -0.01
C GLU A 243 21.73 14.34 0.66
N ASN A 244 22.67 13.83 -0.15
CA ASN A 244 24.08 13.74 0.22
C ASN A 244 24.90 14.59 -0.76
N ASN A 245 25.17 15.85 -0.38
CA ASN A 245 26.00 16.78 -1.16
C ASN A 245 27.50 16.54 -0.89
N LYS A 246 27.99 15.33 -1.17
CA LYS A 246 29.42 15.01 -1.09
C LYS A 246 29.97 14.71 -2.49
N GLY A 247 30.47 15.74 -3.16
CA GLY A 247 31.13 15.60 -4.46
C GLY A 247 31.74 16.90 -4.95
N SER A 248 32.78 16.80 -5.78
CA SER A 248 33.32 17.94 -6.52
C SER A 248 32.40 18.30 -7.67
N LEU A 249 31.98 19.56 -7.75
CA LEU A 249 31.19 20.06 -8.88
C LEU A 249 31.99 20.00 -10.17
N MET A 250 31.43 19.37 -11.20
CA MET A 250 31.99 19.34 -12.55
C MET A 250 31.03 20.09 -13.48
N ASP A 251 31.57 21.05 -14.22
CA ASP A 251 30.77 21.83 -15.17
C ASP A 251 30.62 21.06 -16.49
N ILE A 252 29.39 20.65 -16.79
CA ILE A 252 29.02 19.91 -18.01
C ILE A 252 28.43 20.83 -19.10
N SER A 253 28.34 22.14 -18.86
CA SER A 253 27.68 23.10 -19.78
C SER A 253 28.38 23.23 -21.13
N THR A 254 29.65 22.83 -21.21
CA THR A 254 30.49 22.89 -22.41
C THR A 254 30.60 21.55 -23.14
N LEU A 255 30.06 20.48 -22.57
CA LEU A 255 30.15 19.15 -23.19
C LEU A 255 29.19 19.07 -24.39
N PRO A 256 29.66 18.56 -25.54
CA PRO A 256 28.80 18.36 -26.69
C PRO A 256 27.77 17.25 -26.41
N VAL A 257 26.53 17.52 -26.79
CA VAL A 257 25.45 16.53 -26.83
C VAL A 257 25.47 15.88 -28.20
N THR A 258 25.44 14.56 -28.21
CA THR A 258 25.51 13.80 -29.46
C THR A 258 24.13 13.40 -29.88
N GLU A 259 23.68 13.98 -30.98
CA GLU A 259 22.45 13.63 -31.67
C GLU A 259 22.69 12.37 -32.53
N GLU A 260 23.07 11.24 -31.91
CA GLU A 260 23.02 9.95 -32.64
C GLU A 260 21.57 9.62 -33.06
N PHE A 261 20.60 10.25 -32.39
CA PHE A 261 19.17 10.21 -32.67
C PHE A 261 18.59 11.62 -32.58
N ASP A 262 17.50 11.86 -33.31
CA ASP A 262 16.67 13.06 -33.15
C ASP A 262 16.13 13.10 -31.70
N ILE A 263 16.46 14.16 -30.96
CA ILE A 263 16.07 14.32 -29.55
C ILE A 263 14.55 14.21 -29.42
N ASP A 264 13.78 14.78 -30.36
CA ASP A 264 12.31 14.75 -30.32
C ASP A 264 11.72 13.35 -30.50
N SER A 265 12.50 12.40 -31.01
CA SER A 265 12.10 11.00 -31.17
C SER A 265 12.38 10.13 -29.93
N LEU A 266 13.10 10.66 -28.94
CA LEU A 266 13.42 9.93 -27.72
C LEU A 266 12.17 9.65 -26.88
N PRO A 267 12.15 8.54 -26.11
CA PRO A 267 11.05 8.26 -25.19
C PRO A 267 10.90 9.38 -24.14
N LEU A 268 9.70 9.48 -23.56
CA LEU A 268 9.38 10.45 -22.51
C LEU A 268 9.22 9.75 -21.17
N VAL A 269 9.83 10.31 -20.13
CA VAL A 269 9.65 9.90 -18.74
C VAL A 269 9.25 11.11 -17.91
N CYS A 270 8.22 11.00 -17.08
CA CYS A 270 7.85 12.07 -16.16
C CYS A 270 8.66 11.94 -14.86
N ILE A 271 9.34 13.00 -14.45
CA ILE A 271 10.08 13.06 -13.19
C ILE A 271 9.23 13.82 -12.17
N LEU A 272 8.73 13.10 -11.17
CA LEU A 272 7.96 13.65 -10.05
C LEU A 272 8.92 14.02 -8.92
N ASP A 273 9.38 15.28 -8.91
CA ASP A 273 10.42 15.74 -7.97
C ASP A 273 10.28 17.22 -7.57
N ASN A 274 11.35 17.83 -7.07
CA ASN A 274 11.44 19.24 -6.70
C ASN A 274 11.90 20.18 -7.82
N GLY A 275 11.80 19.73 -9.07
CA GLY A 275 12.15 20.49 -10.27
C GLY A 275 13.46 20.08 -10.92
N VAL A 276 13.60 20.44 -12.20
CA VAL A 276 14.78 20.16 -13.00
C VAL A 276 15.39 21.48 -13.51
N ASN A 277 16.71 21.63 -13.35
CA ASN A 277 17.47 22.77 -13.82
C ASN A 277 18.72 22.27 -14.57
N LEU A 278 18.55 22.05 -15.87
CA LEU A 278 19.63 21.63 -16.76
C LEU A 278 20.33 22.85 -17.38
N PRO A 279 21.65 22.77 -17.65
CA PRO A 279 22.34 23.79 -18.42
C PRO A 279 21.84 23.83 -19.86
N SER A 280 21.99 24.99 -20.51
CA SER A 280 21.41 25.29 -21.83
C SER A 280 21.81 24.32 -22.95
N ASN A 281 22.95 23.63 -22.83
CA ASN A 281 23.39 22.66 -23.82
C ASN A 281 22.57 21.37 -23.80
N ILE A 282 21.86 21.07 -22.70
CA ILE A 282 21.01 19.87 -22.54
C ILE A 282 19.57 20.20 -22.14
N ASP A 283 19.17 21.47 -22.20
CA ASP A 283 17.82 21.91 -21.83
C ASP A 283 16.73 21.32 -22.75
N ASP A 284 17.06 21.04 -24.02
CA ASP A 284 16.15 20.36 -24.97
C ASP A 284 15.74 18.94 -24.53
N CYS A 285 16.45 18.36 -23.54
CA CYS A 285 16.05 17.10 -22.91
C CYS A 285 14.80 17.26 -22.03
N ILE A 286 14.41 18.49 -21.67
CA ILE A 286 13.15 18.79 -20.98
C ILE A 286 12.07 19.02 -22.04
N ALA A 287 11.08 18.14 -22.08
CA ALA A 287 10.00 18.20 -23.04
C ALA A 287 8.85 19.12 -22.61
N ASP A 288 8.55 19.17 -21.32
CA ASP A 288 7.50 19.99 -20.75
C ASP A 288 7.70 20.17 -19.24
N ARG A 289 6.98 21.11 -18.63
CA ARG A 289 7.00 21.37 -17.19
C ARG A 289 5.59 21.49 -16.63
N TRP A 290 5.30 20.69 -15.61
CA TRP A 290 4.07 20.73 -14.82
C TRP A 290 4.41 21.16 -13.40
N ILE A 291 3.63 22.06 -12.81
CA ILE A 291 3.85 22.58 -11.45
C ILE A 291 2.61 22.32 -10.63
N ALA A 292 2.77 21.63 -9.50
CA ALA A 292 1.68 21.40 -8.57
C ALA A 292 1.15 22.71 -7.99
N ASP A 293 -0.17 22.76 -7.81
CA ASP A 293 -0.83 23.86 -7.12
C ASP A 293 -0.19 24.16 -5.76
N GLY A 294 0.02 25.45 -5.51
CA GLY A 294 0.61 25.97 -4.26
C GLY A 294 2.13 26.06 -4.27
N ILE A 295 2.83 25.51 -5.27
CA ILE A 295 4.29 25.68 -5.40
C ILE A 295 4.60 26.96 -6.17
N THR A 296 5.22 27.93 -5.50
CA THR A 296 5.67 29.20 -6.11
C THR A 296 7.17 29.28 -6.30
N SER A 297 7.93 28.48 -5.55
CA SER A 297 9.39 28.42 -5.59
C SER A 297 9.85 27.01 -5.23
N TYR A 298 10.95 26.56 -5.84
CA TYR A 298 11.51 25.23 -5.61
C TYR A 298 13.03 25.23 -5.84
N SER A 299 13.75 24.29 -5.23
CA SER A 299 15.22 24.24 -5.30
C SER A 299 15.76 23.63 -6.60
N ALA A 300 15.03 22.68 -7.18
CA ALA A 300 15.45 21.86 -8.33
C ALA A 300 16.80 21.12 -8.13
N GLU A 301 17.29 20.95 -6.90
CA GLU A 301 18.61 20.33 -6.67
C GLU A 301 18.57 18.81 -6.87
N HIS A 302 17.55 18.15 -6.35
CA HIS A 302 17.43 16.71 -6.39
C HIS A 302 16.79 16.21 -7.68
N GLY A 303 15.72 16.86 -8.13
CA GLY A 303 15.10 16.54 -9.42
C GLY A 303 16.08 16.66 -10.58
N THR A 304 17.01 17.61 -10.55
CA THR A 304 18.11 17.68 -11.54
C THR A 304 19.01 16.45 -11.52
N LYS A 305 19.39 15.94 -10.33
CA LYS A 305 20.21 14.72 -10.20
C LYS A 305 19.43 13.51 -10.73
N VAL A 306 18.16 13.37 -10.36
CA VAL A 306 17.28 12.29 -10.80
C VAL A 306 17.09 12.34 -12.32
N ALA A 307 16.75 13.50 -12.88
CA ALA A 307 16.57 13.69 -14.31
C ALA A 307 17.85 13.41 -15.10
N SER A 308 19.02 13.83 -14.59
CA SER A 308 20.30 13.53 -15.25
C SER A 308 20.56 12.03 -15.38
N ARG A 309 20.23 11.24 -14.35
CA ARG A 309 20.36 9.77 -14.38
C ARG A 309 19.32 9.13 -15.29
N ALA A 310 18.10 9.66 -15.35
CA ALA A 310 17.11 9.21 -16.32
C ALA A 310 17.57 9.47 -17.76
N ILE A 311 18.00 10.70 -18.07
CA ILE A 311 18.40 11.15 -19.42
C ILE A 311 19.62 10.39 -19.92
N PHE A 312 20.69 10.28 -19.12
CA PHE A 312 21.97 9.73 -19.59
C PHE A 312 22.21 8.28 -19.16
N GLY A 313 21.48 7.77 -18.17
CA GLY A 313 21.65 6.45 -17.58
C GLY A 313 22.83 6.33 -16.62
N ASP A 314 23.11 5.11 -16.20
CA ASP A 314 24.12 4.80 -15.17
C ASP A 314 25.56 5.12 -15.60
N ASP A 315 25.82 5.17 -16.91
CA ASP A 315 27.15 5.45 -17.47
C ASP A 315 27.46 6.94 -17.67
N LEU A 316 26.68 7.85 -17.05
CA LEU A 316 26.92 9.30 -17.09
C LEU A 316 28.37 9.65 -16.71
N ASP A 317 28.93 9.01 -15.68
CA ASP A 317 30.31 9.25 -15.23
C ASP A 317 31.35 8.89 -16.31
N LYS A 318 31.05 7.89 -17.14
CA LYS A 318 31.87 7.50 -18.29
C LYS A 318 31.68 8.49 -19.44
N GLN A 319 30.45 8.87 -19.75
CA GLN A 319 30.13 9.87 -20.78
C GLN A 319 30.84 11.21 -20.53
N VAL A 320 30.86 11.68 -19.27
CA VAL A 320 31.57 12.89 -18.86
C VAL A 320 33.09 12.76 -19.04
N LYS A 321 33.69 11.60 -18.68
CA LYS A 321 35.12 11.34 -18.92
C LYS A 321 35.47 11.27 -20.41
N ASP A 322 34.57 10.71 -21.21
CA ASP A 322 34.68 10.62 -22.66
C ASP A 322 34.35 11.95 -23.37
N GLN A 323 34.03 13.01 -22.59
CA GLN A 323 33.72 14.37 -23.05
C GLN A 323 32.55 14.43 -24.05
N LYS A 324 31.55 13.55 -23.86
CA LYS A 324 30.44 13.37 -24.79
C LYS A 324 29.19 12.94 -24.03
N LEU A 325 28.09 13.69 -24.17
CA LEU A 325 26.80 13.34 -23.58
C LEU A 325 25.88 12.68 -24.62
N ILE A 326 25.21 11.60 -24.22
CA ILE A 326 24.32 10.82 -25.09
C ILE A 326 22.97 10.64 -24.38
N PRO A 327 21.98 11.50 -24.67
CA PRO A 327 20.65 11.38 -24.08
C PRO A 327 19.93 10.14 -24.62
N LYS A 328 19.27 9.40 -23.73
CA LYS A 328 18.51 8.17 -24.01
C LYS A 328 17.01 8.37 -23.88
N THR A 329 16.59 9.42 -23.17
CA THR A 329 15.19 9.80 -22.95
C THR A 329 15.10 11.31 -22.79
N ARG A 330 13.92 11.85 -23.06
CA ARG A 330 13.50 13.18 -22.62
C ARG A 330 12.68 13.07 -21.34
N VAL A 331 12.58 14.17 -20.61
CA VAL A 331 11.85 14.24 -19.35
C VAL A 331 10.74 15.27 -19.38
N ILE A 332 9.61 14.95 -18.76
CA ILE A 332 8.62 15.93 -18.33
C ILE A 332 8.94 16.26 -16.87
N ASP A 333 9.23 17.52 -16.57
CA ASP A 333 9.54 17.98 -15.22
C ASP A 333 8.23 18.25 -14.46
N ALA A 334 7.83 17.34 -13.56
CA ALA A 334 6.64 17.48 -12.73
C ALA A 334 7.02 17.86 -11.30
N ILE A 335 6.90 19.15 -10.99
CA ILE A 335 7.27 19.73 -9.71
C ILE A 335 6.15 19.47 -8.70
N ILE A 336 6.35 18.48 -7.83
CA ILE A 336 5.40 18.04 -6.79
C ILE A 336 5.86 18.41 -5.37
N HIS A 337 7.08 18.88 -5.21
CA HIS A 337 7.70 19.27 -3.95
C HIS A 337 8.52 20.57 -4.13
N ASP A 338 8.71 21.37 -3.08
CA ASP A 338 9.53 22.60 -3.17
C ASP A 338 11.02 22.35 -2.86
N GLY A 339 11.31 21.29 -2.12
CA GLY A 339 12.66 20.91 -1.71
C GLY A 339 13.11 21.62 -0.44
N ILE A 340 12.17 22.13 0.35
CA ILE A 340 12.48 22.92 1.56
C ILE A 340 12.10 22.14 2.83
N GLU A 341 10.84 21.73 2.94
CA GLU A 341 10.30 21.06 4.13
C GLU A 341 9.70 19.70 3.76
N PRO A 342 9.75 18.69 4.65
CA PRO A 342 9.10 17.41 4.42
C PRO A 342 7.60 17.56 4.10
N LEU A 343 7.15 16.89 3.04
CA LEU A 343 5.77 16.96 2.57
C LEU A 343 4.91 15.86 3.18
N TYR A 344 3.74 16.24 3.68
CA TYR A 344 2.75 15.29 4.19
C TYR A 344 2.24 14.36 3.07
N GLU A 345 2.10 13.07 3.39
CA GLU A 345 1.65 12.02 2.46
C GLU A 345 0.36 12.37 1.71
N GLY A 346 -0.65 12.92 2.39
CA GLY A 346 -1.93 13.25 1.75
C GLY A 346 -1.77 14.32 0.65
N THR A 347 -0.96 15.34 0.90
CA THR A 347 -0.63 16.38 -0.09
C THR A 347 0.17 15.79 -1.25
N LEU A 348 1.15 14.93 -0.95
CA LEU A 348 1.95 14.24 -1.96
C LEU A 348 1.09 13.36 -2.88
N ILE A 349 0.20 12.53 -2.31
CA ILE A 349 -0.76 11.70 -3.05
C ILE A 349 -1.61 12.56 -3.99
N LYS A 350 -2.17 13.67 -3.48
CA LYS A 350 -3.01 14.58 -4.28
C LYS A 350 -2.23 15.17 -5.46
N ARG A 351 -0.99 15.60 -5.25
CA ARG A 351 -0.12 16.15 -6.30
C ARG A 351 0.24 15.10 -7.34
N ILE A 352 0.63 13.89 -6.93
CA ILE A 352 0.94 12.77 -7.83
C ILE A 352 -0.28 12.43 -8.71
N LYS A 353 -1.46 12.28 -8.12
CA LYS A 353 -2.70 11.98 -8.88
C LYS A 353 -3.04 13.08 -9.88
N SER A 354 -2.82 14.34 -9.52
CA SER A 354 -3.06 15.47 -10.41
C SER A 354 -2.08 15.48 -11.59
N ALA A 355 -0.78 15.34 -11.31
CA ALA A 355 0.25 15.25 -12.34
C ALA A 355 -0.02 14.11 -13.33
N ILE A 356 -0.37 12.93 -12.84
CA ILE A 356 -0.66 11.78 -13.71
C ILE A 356 -1.87 12.04 -14.59
N ASN A 357 -2.95 12.60 -14.05
CA ASN A 357 -4.13 12.88 -14.84
C ASN A 357 -3.86 13.84 -16.00
N ASP A 358 -2.97 14.81 -15.80
CA ASP A 358 -2.60 15.79 -16.82
C ASP A 358 -1.57 15.23 -17.81
N ILE A 359 -0.66 14.37 -17.36
CA ILE A 359 0.54 13.95 -18.13
C ILE A 359 0.39 12.56 -18.79
N LYS A 360 -0.50 11.68 -18.30
CA LYS A 360 -0.55 10.27 -18.72
C LYS A 360 -0.82 10.02 -20.21
N LEU A 361 -1.35 11.02 -20.92
CA LEU A 361 -1.54 10.96 -22.37
C LEU A 361 -0.22 11.15 -23.14
N ALA A 362 0.75 11.86 -22.56
CA ALA A 362 2.07 12.10 -23.14
C ALA A 362 3.07 10.98 -22.79
N THR A 363 3.03 10.46 -21.56
CA THR A 363 3.85 9.31 -21.15
C THR A 363 3.14 8.46 -20.11
N THR A 364 3.36 7.15 -20.15
CA THR A 364 2.91 6.21 -19.13
C THR A 364 3.97 5.96 -18.05
N THR A 365 5.19 6.48 -18.18
CA THR A 365 6.31 6.16 -17.28
C THR A 365 6.62 7.33 -16.36
N PHE A 366 6.55 7.09 -15.05
CA PHE A 366 6.74 8.09 -14.01
C PHE A 366 7.83 7.62 -13.04
N CYS A 367 8.74 8.52 -12.69
CA CYS A 367 9.78 8.32 -11.70
C CYS A 367 9.44 9.16 -10.47
N LEU A 368 9.27 8.52 -9.30
CA LEU A 368 9.06 9.20 -8.03
C LEU A 368 10.24 8.88 -7.12
N SER A 369 11.04 9.88 -6.76
CA SER A 369 12.28 9.68 -6.01
C SER A 369 12.20 10.19 -4.57
N PHE A 370 11.05 10.05 -3.92
CA PHE A 370 10.86 10.39 -2.50
C PHE A 370 10.71 9.14 -1.65
N ASN A 371 11.20 9.21 -0.41
CA ASN A 371 10.99 8.18 0.59
C ASN A 371 10.48 8.79 1.90
N ALA A 372 9.71 7.99 2.64
CA ALA A 372 9.49 8.25 4.05
C ALA A 372 10.81 8.05 4.80
N LYS A 373 11.02 8.88 5.83
CA LYS A 373 12.24 8.84 6.64
C LYS A 373 12.42 7.52 7.39
N ASN A 374 11.32 6.91 7.83
CA ASN A 374 11.36 5.70 8.65
C ASN A 374 11.08 4.47 7.79
N SER A 375 11.76 3.37 8.11
CA SER A 375 11.47 2.08 7.50
C SER A 375 10.10 1.56 7.92
N ILE A 376 9.56 0.66 7.11
CA ILE A 376 8.26 0.06 7.35
C ILE A 376 8.39 -0.95 8.50
N GLY A 377 7.70 -0.64 9.60
CA GLY A 377 7.73 -1.45 10.82
C GLY A 377 6.87 -2.71 10.77
N ASP A 378 5.77 -2.66 10.01
CA ASP A 378 4.66 -3.61 10.11
C ASP A 378 4.42 -4.35 8.78
N LEU A 379 3.61 -5.42 8.78
CA LEU A 379 3.15 -6.12 7.57
C LEU A 379 2.11 -5.31 6.75
N SER A 380 2.06 -3.98 6.92
CA SER A 380 1.07 -3.10 6.29
C SER A 380 1.67 -2.32 5.12
N VAL A 381 0.90 -2.23 4.03
CA VAL A 381 1.20 -1.34 2.90
C VAL A 381 0.79 0.09 3.27
N GLY A 382 1.66 1.08 3.05
CA GLY A 382 1.35 2.50 3.27
C GLY A 382 0.32 3.05 2.29
N ASN A 383 -0.29 4.18 2.61
CA ASN A 383 -1.31 4.78 1.76
C ASN A 383 -0.73 5.21 0.41
N LEU A 384 0.47 5.81 0.37
CA LEU A 384 1.11 6.18 -0.89
C LEU A 384 1.44 4.95 -1.76
N ALA A 385 1.94 3.87 -1.17
CA ALA A 385 2.20 2.62 -1.89
C ALA A 385 0.92 2.01 -2.47
N TYR A 386 -0.18 2.03 -1.70
CA TYR A 386 -1.50 1.63 -2.20
C TYR A 386 -1.95 2.49 -3.39
N GLU A 387 -1.77 3.81 -3.33
CA GLU A 387 -2.14 4.71 -4.42
C GLU A 387 -1.33 4.47 -5.69
N ILE A 388 -0.03 4.25 -5.54
CA ILE A 388 0.85 3.88 -6.66
C ILE A 388 0.35 2.58 -7.31
N ASP A 389 0.04 1.55 -6.51
CA ASP A 389 -0.51 0.29 -7.03
C ASP A 389 -1.83 0.48 -7.79
N CYS A 390 -2.71 1.35 -7.30
CA CYS A 390 -3.95 1.68 -8.02
C CYS A 390 -3.67 2.37 -9.35
N LEU A 391 -2.78 3.36 -9.37
CA LEU A 391 -2.37 4.05 -10.59
C LEU A 391 -1.69 3.12 -11.59
N CYS A 392 -0.88 2.16 -11.12
CA CYS A 392 -0.28 1.15 -11.99
C CYS A 392 -1.33 0.29 -12.69
N ARG A 393 -2.42 -0.08 -12.00
CA ARG A 393 -3.54 -0.82 -12.61
C ARG A 393 -4.30 -0.01 -13.66
N GLU A 394 -4.17 1.32 -13.65
CA GLU A 394 -4.73 2.21 -14.67
C GLU A 394 -3.80 2.35 -15.91
N GLY A 395 -2.70 1.61 -15.97
CA GLY A 395 -1.78 1.60 -17.11
C GLY A 395 -0.58 2.53 -16.98
N VAL A 396 -0.29 3.00 -15.77
CA VAL A 396 0.90 3.78 -15.46
C VAL A 396 2.04 2.85 -15.00
N ASN A 397 3.28 3.16 -15.38
CA ASN A 397 4.46 2.46 -14.90
C ASN A 397 5.21 3.39 -13.95
N PHE A 398 5.37 2.96 -12.69
CA PHE A 398 6.15 3.68 -11.71
C PHE A 398 7.54 3.08 -11.54
N VAL A 399 8.51 3.96 -11.40
CA VAL A 399 9.87 3.63 -10.96
C VAL A 399 10.10 4.36 -9.64
N ILE A 400 10.37 3.63 -8.55
CA ILE A 400 10.48 4.18 -7.20
C ILE A 400 11.70 3.65 -6.45
N PRO A 401 12.31 4.45 -5.56
CA PRO A 401 13.38 3.99 -4.70
C PRO A 401 12.87 3.07 -3.59
N THR A 402 13.74 2.21 -3.09
CA THR A 402 13.45 1.27 -1.99
C THR A 402 13.62 1.86 -0.58
N GLY A 403 14.06 3.12 -0.48
CA GLY A 403 14.46 3.78 0.76
C GLY A 403 15.98 3.98 0.88
N ASN A 404 16.38 4.98 1.68
CA ASN A 404 17.78 5.20 2.05
C ASN A 404 17.91 5.18 3.58
N HIS A 405 18.44 4.08 4.11
CA HIS A 405 18.56 3.87 5.54
C HIS A 405 19.84 4.49 6.13
N SER A 406 20.78 4.97 5.30
CA SER A 406 22.07 5.57 5.71
C SER A 406 22.95 4.73 6.65
N LEU A 407 22.55 3.49 6.97
CA LEU A 407 23.27 2.57 7.88
C LEU A 407 24.71 2.28 7.47
N TRP A 408 25.05 2.39 6.19
CA TRP A 408 26.42 2.26 5.70
C TRP A 408 27.38 3.29 6.31
N SER A 409 26.85 4.40 6.84
CA SER A 409 27.65 5.44 7.52
C SER A 409 27.86 5.16 9.02
N VAL A 410 27.08 4.22 9.58
CA VAL A 410 27.08 3.86 11.00
C VAL A 410 27.77 2.52 11.23
N TYR A 411 27.60 1.57 10.30
CA TYR A 411 28.13 0.22 10.38
C TYR A 411 29.14 -0.04 9.27
N ASP A 412 30.27 -0.64 9.64
CA ASP A 412 31.32 -1.05 8.71
C ASP A 412 31.06 -2.43 8.08
N GLU A 413 30.21 -3.25 8.71
CA GLU A 413 29.94 -4.65 8.32
C GLU A 413 28.51 -4.83 7.80
N LEU A 414 28.36 -5.59 6.71
CA LEU A 414 27.06 -5.85 6.09
C LEU A 414 26.10 -6.60 7.03
N GLU A 415 26.60 -7.52 7.85
CA GLU A 415 25.78 -8.29 8.79
C GLU A 415 25.07 -7.37 9.81
N MET A 416 25.80 -6.36 10.31
CA MET A 416 25.25 -5.35 11.22
C MET A 416 24.20 -4.46 10.55
N ILE A 417 24.36 -4.17 9.25
CA ILE A 417 23.35 -3.45 8.47
C ILE A 417 22.10 -4.32 8.32
N LEU A 418 22.25 -5.59 7.95
CA LEU A 418 21.15 -6.52 7.72
C LEU A 418 20.35 -6.82 8.99
N ASP A 419 21.02 -6.87 10.15
CA ASP A 419 20.38 -7.11 11.45
C ASP A 419 19.64 -5.88 11.99
N ASP A 420 19.89 -4.69 11.46
CA ASP A 420 19.19 -3.48 11.87
C ASP A 420 17.80 -3.39 11.20
N SER A 421 16.75 -3.24 12.01
CA SER A 421 15.36 -3.06 11.54
C SER A 421 15.14 -1.84 10.62
N SER A 422 16.04 -0.87 10.65
CA SER A 422 16.03 0.29 9.75
C SER A 422 16.55 -0.02 8.35
N SER A 423 17.15 -1.20 8.10
CA SER A 423 17.55 -1.66 6.77
C SER A 423 16.37 -2.10 5.88
N ARG A 424 15.18 -2.21 6.47
CA ARG A 424 13.94 -2.55 5.75
C ARG A 424 13.58 -1.43 4.77
N LEU A 425 12.74 -1.78 3.78
CA LEU A 425 12.16 -0.83 2.84
C LEU A 425 11.49 0.34 3.57
N SER A 426 11.56 1.52 2.96
CA SER A 426 10.78 2.69 3.36
C SER A 426 9.65 2.93 2.37
N ALA A 427 8.57 3.57 2.83
CA ALA A 427 7.49 3.96 1.93
C ALA A 427 8.00 4.92 0.84
N PRO A 428 7.56 4.80 -0.42
CA PRO A 428 6.54 3.87 -0.92
C PRO A 428 7.10 2.58 -1.55
N GLY A 429 8.36 2.20 -1.26
CA GLY A 429 9.07 1.07 -1.86
C GLY A 429 8.39 -0.30 -1.71
N GLU A 430 7.41 -0.43 -0.83
CA GLU A 430 6.58 -1.62 -0.62
C GLU A 430 5.40 -1.77 -1.59
N SER A 431 5.19 -0.81 -2.51
CA SER A 431 4.22 -0.98 -3.60
C SER A 431 4.55 -2.25 -4.41
N PHE A 432 3.51 -2.97 -4.85
CA PHE A 432 3.68 -4.27 -5.50
C PHE A 432 3.89 -4.19 -7.02
N TYR A 433 3.34 -3.16 -7.67
CA TYR A 433 3.31 -3.04 -9.13
C TYR A 433 4.34 -2.03 -9.69
N ASN A 434 5.31 -1.59 -8.90
CA ASN A 434 6.38 -0.69 -9.36
C ASN A 434 7.64 -1.45 -9.82
N GLY A 435 8.52 -0.74 -10.53
CA GLY A 435 9.92 -1.13 -10.72
C GLY A 435 10.82 -0.49 -9.65
N PRO A 436 11.70 -1.25 -8.96
CA PRO A 436 12.59 -0.67 -7.95
C PRO A 436 13.78 0.06 -8.57
N ILE A 437 14.17 1.19 -7.98
CA ILE A 437 15.45 1.90 -8.22
C ILE A 437 16.34 1.71 -6.98
N ASN A 438 17.58 1.27 -7.20
CA ASN A 438 18.61 1.35 -6.17
C ASN A 438 19.38 2.68 -6.36
N LEU A 439 19.19 3.63 -5.46
CA LEU A 439 19.89 4.93 -5.49
C LEU A 439 21.27 4.89 -4.81
N ASP A 440 21.66 3.76 -4.20
CA ASP A 440 22.97 3.61 -3.57
C ASP A 440 23.98 3.02 -4.55
N THR A 441 24.58 3.88 -5.37
CA THR A 441 25.86 3.61 -6.03
C THR A 441 26.94 4.49 -5.44
N LYS A 442 27.91 3.84 -4.78
CA LYS A 442 29.11 4.44 -4.17
C LYS A 442 29.87 5.37 -5.09
#